data_AF-A0A2V5VSQ0-F1
#
_entry.id   AF-A0A2V5VSQ0-F1
#
_cell.length_a   1.000
_cell.length_b   1.000
_cell.length_c   1.000
_cell.angle_alpha   90.00
_cell.angle_beta   90.00
_cell.angle_gamma   90.00
#
_symmetry.space_group_name_H-M   'P 1'
#
loop_
_entity.id
_entity.type
_entity.pdbx_description
1 polymer ?
#
loop_
_entity_poly.entity_id
_entity_poly.type
_entity_poly.pdbx_seq_one_letter_code
_entity_poly.pdbx_strand_id
1 'polypeptide(L)'
;MMRLWIFMAIAIVFGEGKLARAAQNDPAATIRRQYIDWLRAYEQKDLAGTMEIFAPDGISTFPGAADSDVNAMRQSYEKSFATVGPSRKWKPIDLEIGASGDLAYTLADWQLFEVAADGAANVRLTNRSIDVLKRDGTKWKIIRSFTIQKDGREVKSSCDMTLPKVSPDAFTNGAREVWQTLMRWRDSYNGRDLAGTLASYDSSINGMYAGNQLDTFASLRESYTRSFAATDRQRSIDFKPEEILVSGNLAFVRDHWTSTMRTPAGASRRLSRGIEIWRKNGSGDWKLLHYLSYLVCNYTANEPRIVGEGIISTPQDEFGGSLSPDGKTIYFDRSVPPHYLYTMWESHLTGNKWSAPEILPFSGQYRDSDPVLSPDGKKLLFVSDRPVDGKDPHHYEIWMCERERDKWSEPKNLGPMVNTHSQFFASMASNGNLYFSATIAHDDSEIDVFVSKFVDGKYTEPLNLGPQINGKGIVNIEAFVSPDEKFLLIGAFSRPDSVGSSDIYVSYNQNGTWSAPLPVSAINTPAREYSPRLSPDGKRLIFTSERGMATEKLDSPWTMAEFETKSRSIWNGLGNIYSVSIEVLPKPPPA
;
A
#
# COMPACT_ATOMS: atom_id res chain seq x y z
N MET A 1 32.47 -38.52 35.01
CA MET A 1 31.86 -39.84 34.71
C MET A 1 30.42 -39.57 34.27
N MET A 2 30.13 -39.38 32.98
CA MET A 2 30.03 -40.39 31.92
C MET A 2 28.89 -41.39 32.17
N ARG A 3 27.78 -41.25 31.40
CA ARG A 3 27.23 -42.32 30.56
C ARG A 3 26.18 -41.79 29.57
N LEU A 4 26.59 -41.81 28.30
CA LEU A 4 25.76 -41.89 27.09
C LEU A 4 24.81 -43.10 27.14
N TRP A 5 23.67 -43.01 26.45
CA TRP A 5 23.29 -43.95 25.38
C TRP A 5 22.58 -43.20 24.23
N ILE A 6 22.95 -43.61 23.01
CA ILE A 6 22.54 -43.19 21.66
C ILE A 6 21.33 -44.02 21.20
N PHE A 7 20.40 -43.47 20.39
CA PHE A 7 19.98 -44.07 19.10
C PHE A 7 19.01 -43.18 18.28
N MET A 8 19.46 -42.93 17.04
CA MET A 8 18.78 -42.86 15.74
C MET A 8 17.73 -41.79 15.36
N ALA A 9 18.02 -41.21 14.20
CA ALA A 9 17.22 -40.30 13.40
C ALA A 9 16.02 -40.98 12.72
N ILE A 10 14.91 -40.25 12.65
CA ILE A 10 13.93 -40.35 11.56
C ILE A 10 13.68 -38.92 11.08
N ALA A 11 14.12 -38.64 9.86
CA ALA A 11 13.76 -37.43 9.13
C ALA A 11 12.28 -37.50 8.75
N ILE A 12 11.49 -36.51 9.18
CA ILE A 12 10.23 -36.15 8.51
C ILE A 12 10.39 -34.70 8.05
N VAL A 13 11.00 -34.59 6.86
CA VAL A 13 10.86 -33.45 5.97
C VAL A 13 9.40 -33.40 5.58
N PHE A 14 8.57 -32.49 6.10
CA PHE A 14 7.35 -31.96 5.46
C PHE A 14 6.72 -30.90 6.40
N GLY A 15 7.35 -29.73 6.49
CA GLY A 15 6.84 -28.61 7.29
C GLY A 15 7.37 -27.23 6.88
N GLU A 16 8.61 -27.17 6.37
CA GLU A 16 9.23 -25.92 5.91
C GLU A 16 8.77 -25.48 4.51
N GLY A 17 8.17 -26.39 3.73
CA GLY A 17 7.85 -26.16 2.32
C GLY A 17 6.64 -25.27 2.02
N LYS A 18 5.77 -24.95 3.00
CA LYS A 18 4.53 -24.19 2.76
C LYS A 18 4.62 -22.71 3.14
N LEU A 19 5.32 -22.35 4.23
CA LEU A 19 5.65 -20.95 4.55
C LEU A 19 6.61 -20.34 3.51
N ALA A 20 7.51 -21.16 2.96
CA ALA A 20 8.40 -20.75 1.87
C ALA A 20 7.68 -20.50 0.53
N ARG A 21 6.51 -21.13 0.30
CA ARG A 21 5.80 -21.10 -0.99
C ARG A 21 4.89 -19.88 -1.16
N ALA A 22 4.34 -19.35 -0.07
CA ALA A 22 3.59 -18.09 -0.09
C ALA A 22 4.53 -16.87 -0.25
N ALA A 23 5.68 -16.89 0.44
CA ALA A 23 6.74 -15.89 0.24
C ALA A 23 7.41 -15.97 -1.15
N GLN A 24 7.28 -17.11 -1.86
CA GLN A 24 7.78 -17.31 -3.23
C GLN A 24 6.94 -16.63 -4.32
N ASN A 25 5.72 -16.18 -4.00
CA ASN A 25 4.83 -15.57 -4.99
C ASN A 25 4.77 -14.04 -4.93
N ASP A 26 5.53 -13.39 -4.04
CA ASP A 26 5.80 -11.94 -4.13
C ASP A 26 7.11 -11.72 -4.92
N PRO A 27 7.04 -11.20 -6.16
CA PRO A 27 8.22 -10.85 -6.93
C PRO A 27 9.14 -9.87 -6.20
N ALA A 28 8.60 -8.89 -5.47
CA ALA A 28 9.40 -7.89 -4.79
C ALA A 28 10.20 -8.50 -3.65
N ALA A 29 9.58 -9.32 -2.79
CA ALA A 29 10.29 -10.08 -1.75
C ALA A 29 11.37 -11.01 -2.32
N THR A 30 11.08 -11.68 -3.44
CA THR A 30 12.03 -12.57 -4.11
C THR A 30 13.23 -11.78 -4.64
N ILE A 31 13.00 -10.65 -5.32
CA ILE A 31 14.06 -9.79 -5.86
C ILE A 31 14.89 -9.18 -4.72
N ARG A 32 14.27 -8.70 -3.62
CA ARG A 32 15.01 -8.22 -2.42
C ARG A 32 15.97 -9.29 -1.91
N ARG A 33 15.52 -10.54 -1.85
CA ARG A 33 16.36 -11.66 -1.40
C ARG A 33 17.54 -11.91 -2.32
N GLN A 34 17.33 -11.88 -3.63
CA GLN A 34 18.43 -12.04 -4.60
C GLN A 34 19.46 -10.90 -4.51
N TYR A 35 19.05 -9.66 -4.24
CA TYR A 35 20.00 -8.58 -3.97
C TYR A 35 20.80 -8.80 -2.68
N ILE A 36 20.18 -9.34 -1.63
CA ILE A 36 20.88 -9.72 -0.39
C ILE A 36 21.89 -10.83 -0.66
N ASP A 37 21.52 -11.83 -1.46
CA ASP A 37 22.41 -12.93 -1.83
C ASP A 37 23.56 -12.45 -2.72
N TRP A 38 23.28 -11.53 -3.66
CA TRP A 38 24.31 -10.86 -4.47
C TRP A 38 25.29 -10.06 -3.61
N LEU A 39 24.82 -9.29 -2.63
CA LEU A 39 25.67 -8.55 -1.68
C LEU A 39 26.58 -9.51 -0.90
N ARG A 40 26.02 -10.62 -0.40
CA ARG A 40 26.78 -11.64 0.34
C ARG A 40 27.86 -12.26 -0.54
N ALA A 41 27.52 -12.64 -1.77
CA ALA A 41 28.46 -13.22 -2.72
C ALA A 41 29.58 -12.24 -3.08
N TYR A 42 29.24 -10.97 -3.32
CA TYR A 42 30.23 -9.92 -3.60
C TYR A 42 31.22 -9.73 -2.44
N GLU A 43 30.72 -9.64 -1.20
CA GLU A 43 31.58 -9.50 -0.01
C GLU A 43 32.50 -10.72 0.20
N GLN A 44 32.03 -11.91 -0.16
CA GLN A 44 32.81 -13.15 -0.10
C GLN A 44 33.75 -13.34 -1.29
N LYS A 45 33.76 -12.41 -2.25
CA LYS A 45 34.47 -12.54 -3.54
C LYS A 45 34.06 -13.79 -4.33
N ASP A 46 32.83 -14.27 -4.12
CA ASP A 46 32.24 -15.38 -4.88
C ASP A 46 31.76 -14.86 -6.23
N LEU A 47 32.56 -15.09 -7.27
CA LEU A 47 32.24 -14.70 -8.63
C LEU A 47 30.99 -15.39 -9.16
N ALA A 48 30.78 -16.67 -8.85
CA ALA A 48 29.63 -17.42 -9.35
C ALA A 48 28.34 -16.86 -8.74
N GLY A 49 28.30 -16.69 -7.42
CA GLY A 49 27.17 -16.06 -6.72
C GLY A 49 26.93 -14.60 -7.14
N THR A 50 27.99 -13.83 -7.40
CA THR A 50 27.87 -12.42 -7.85
C THR A 50 27.28 -12.34 -9.26
N MET A 51 27.66 -13.24 -10.16
CA MET A 51 27.15 -13.25 -11.54
C MET A 51 25.75 -13.86 -11.66
N GLU A 52 25.27 -14.60 -10.64
CA GLU A 52 23.99 -15.31 -10.68
C GLU A 52 22.77 -14.39 -10.85
N ILE A 53 22.85 -13.12 -10.44
CA ILE A 53 21.74 -12.19 -10.61
C ILE A 53 21.55 -11.73 -12.07
N PHE A 54 22.55 -11.89 -12.94
CA PHE A 54 22.50 -11.44 -14.33
C PHE A 54 21.96 -12.53 -15.27
N ALA A 55 21.14 -12.15 -16.24
CA ALA A 55 20.75 -13.02 -17.34
C ALA A 55 21.94 -13.25 -18.29
N PRO A 56 22.03 -14.39 -19.00
CA PRO A 56 23.12 -14.65 -19.95
C PRO A 56 23.29 -13.60 -21.04
N ASP A 57 22.20 -12.95 -21.44
CA ASP A 57 22.11 -11.84 -22.41
C ASP A 57 22.02 -10.45 -21.73
N GLY A 58 22.41 -10.40 -20.45
CA GLY A 58 22.42 -9.20 -19.64
C GLY A 58 23.43 -8.17 -20.14
N ILE A 59 23.01 -6.91 -20.14
CA ILE A 59 23.87 -5.76 -20.49
C ILE A 59 23.87 -4.77 -19.33
N SER A 60 25.07 -4.33 -18.92
CA SER A 60 25.23 -3.22 -18.00
C SER A 60 25.84 -2.02 -18.71
N THR A 61 25.29 -0.83 -18.45
CA THR A 61 25.75 0.42 -19.02
C THR A 61 26.09 1.41 -17.92
N PHE A 62 27.27 2.01 -18.04
CA PHE A 62 27.75 3.10 -17.19
C PHE A 62 27.89 4.39 -18.02
N PRO A 63 27.77 5.56 -17.38
CA PRO A 63 27.83 6.82 -18.10
C PRO A 63 29.22 7.02 -18.73
N GLY A 64 29.23 7.31 -20.03
CA GLY A 64 30.48 7.50 -20.77
C GLY A 64 31.28 6.22 -21.03
N ALA A 65 30.73 5.04 -20.71
CA ALA A 65 31.33 3.75 -21.02
C ALA A 65 30.60 3.05 -22.16
N ALA A 66 31.28 2.11 -22.82
CA ALA A 66 30.63 1.16 -23.72
C ALA A 66 29.75 0.19 -22.92
N ASP A 67 28.74 -0.37 -23.58
CA ASP A 67 27.91 -1.43 -23.02
C ASP A 67 28.79 -2.64 -22.64
N SER A 68 28.57 -3.16 -21.43
CA SER A 68 29.26 -4.35 -20.92
C SER A 68 28.30 -5.53 -20.97
N ASP A 69 28.61 -6.51 -21.81
CA ASP A 69 27.93 -7.82 -21.78
C ASP A 69 28.31 -8.62 -20.52
N VAL A 70 27.67 -9.77 -20.32
CA VAL A 70 27.93 -10.65 -19.17
C VAL A 70 29.40 -11.07 -19.02
N ASN A 71 30.14 -11.22 -20.12
CA ASN A 71 31.54 -11.62 -20.07
C ASN A 71 32.42 -10.46 -19.62
N ALA A 72 32.17 -9.25 -20.14
CA ALA A 72 32.83 -8.03 -19.69
C ALA A 72 32.52 -7.73 -18.22
N MET A 73 31.27 -7.91 -17.79
CA MET A 73 30.87 -7.79 -16.38
C MET A 73 31.63 -8.78 -15.50
N ARG A 74 31.71 -10.06 -15.90
CA ARG A 74 32.45 -11.10 -15.18
C ARG A 74 33.93 -10.72 -15.02
N GLN A 75 34.59 -10.32 -16.11
CA GLN A 75 35.99 -9.88 -16.08
C GLN A 75 36.22 -8.67 -15.16
N SER A 76 35.26 -7.75 -15.11
CA SER A 76 35.29 -6.61 -14.20
C SER A 76 35.24 -7.04 -12.72
N TYR A 77 34.34 -7.97 -12.37
CA TYR A 77 34.28 -8.53 -11.02
C TYR A 77 35.53 -9.34 -10.67
N GLU A 78 36.05 -10.17 -11.57
CA GLU A 78 37.31 -10.91 -11.38
C GLU A 78 38.46 -9.96 -11.06
N LYS A 79 38.63 -8.89 -11.84
CA LYS A 79 39.64 -7.86 -11.61
C LYS A 79 39.43 -7.16 -10.26
N SER A 80 38.18 -6.84 -9.91
CA SER A 80 37.86 -6.23 -8.61
C SER A 80 38.21 -7.16 -7.44
N PHE A 81 37.92 -8.46 -7.55
CA PHE A 81 38.16 -9.44 -6.50
C PHE A 81 39.65 -9.78 -6.34
N ALA A 82 40.43 -9.72 -7.42
CA ALA A 82 41.88 -9.92 -7.41
C ALA A 82 42.66 -8.72 -6.82
N THR A 83 42.03 -7.56 -6.66
CA THR A 83 42.72 -6.36 -6.14
C THR A 83 43.10 -6.55 -4.66
N VAL A 84 44.37 -6.31 -4.35
CA VAL A 84 44.92 -6.28 -2.98
C VAL A 84 44.83 -4.83 -2.47
N GLY A 85 44.05 -4.60 -1.41
CA GLY A 85 43.76 -3.25 -0.90
C GLY A 85 42.62 -3.24 0.11
N PRO A 86 42.09 -2.05 0.50
CA PRO A 86 40.96 -1.94 1.41
C PRO A 86 39.75 -2.70 0.87
N SER A 87 39.02 -3.36 1.78
CA SER A 87 37.85 -4.16 1.39
C SER A 87 36.73 -3.23 0.94
N ARG A 88 36.01 -3.62 -0.12
CA ARG A 88 34.89 -2.84 -0.66
C ARG A 88 33.57 -3.47 -0.26
N LYS A 89 32.64 -2.64 0.20
CA LYS A 89 31.29 -3.08 0.58
C LYS A 89 30.24 -2.21 -0.07
N TRP A 90 29.26 -2.85 -0.69
CA TRP A 90 28.07 -2.16 -1.17
C TRP A 90 27.02 -2.14 -0.07
N LYS A 91 26.34 -1.01 0.09
CA LYS A 91 25.18 -0.87 0.97
C LYS A 91 24.04 -0.23 0.18
N PRO A 92 22.85 -0.84 0.14
CA PRO A 92 21.67 -0.16 -0.36
C PRO A 92 21.27 0.92 0.65
N ILE A 93 21.06 2.15 0.17
CA ILE A 93 20.42 3.22 0.94
C ILE A 93 18.91 3.02 0.84
N ASP A 94 18.41 2.97 -0.39
CA ASP A 94 17.01 2.81 -0.72
C ASP A 94 16.85 1.81 -1.86
N LEU A 95 15.76 1.05 -1.87
CA LEU A 95 15.44 0.07 -2.91
C LEU A 95 13.94 0.03 -3.15
N GLU A 96 13.57 0.50 -4.33
CA GLU A 96 12.26 0.35 -4.92
C GLU A 96 12.26 -0.85 -5.88
N ILE A 97 11.15 -1.60 -5.86
CA ILE A 97 10.93 -2.73 -6.76
C ILE A 97 9.49 -2.68 -7.27
N GLY A 98 9.33 -2.68 -8.59
CA GLY A 98 8.03 -2.88 -9.23
C GLY A 98 8.08 -4.11 -10.10
N ALA A 99 7.04 -4.93 -10.07
CA ALA A 99 6.94 -6.14 -10.87
C ALA A 99 5.55 -6.29 -11.49
N SER A 100 5.48 -6.87 -12.68
CA SER A 100 4.24 -7.18 -13.39
C SER A 100 4.48 -8.34 -14.35
N GLY A 101 3.80 -9.46 -14.12
CA GLY A 101 3.98 -10.69 -14.92
C GLY A 101 5.40 -11.23 -14.76
N ASP A 102 6.10 -11.42 -15.88
CA ASP A 102 7.48 -11.93 -15.92
C ASP A 102 8.53 -10.81 -16.03
N LEU A 103 8.14 -9.55 -15.80
CA LEU A 103 9.06 -8.42 -15.73
C LEU A 103 9.05 -7.75 -14.37
N ALA A 104 10.21 -7.20 -14.00
CA ALA A 104 10.36 -6.29 -12.89
C ALA A 104 11.39 -5.22 -13.20
N TYR A 105 11.39 -4.16 -12.40
CA TYR A 105 12.47 -3.21 -12.33
C TYR A 105 12.88 -2.99 -10.87
N THR A 106 14.11 -2.55 -10.68
CA THR A 106 14.56 -1.99 -9.40
C THR A 106 15.18 -0.62 -9.60
N LEU A 107 14.85 0.30 -8.71
CA LEU A 107 15.51 1.60 -8.59
C LEU A 107 16.19 1.63 -7.23
N ALA A 108 17.51 1.73 -7.22
CA ALA A 108 18.29 1.53 -6.00
C ALA A 108 19.38 2.59 -5.87
N ASP A 109 19.44 3.23 -4.70
CA ASP A 109 20.58 4.07 -4.34
C ASP A 109 21.60 3.23 -3.58
N TRP A 110 22.83 3.23 -4.08
CA TRP A 110 23.92 2.42 -3.57
C TRP A 110 25.06 3.29 -3.05
N GLN A 111 25.60 2.92 -1.89
CA GLN A 111 26.90 3.41 -1.42
C GLN A 111 27.94 2.31 -1.52
N LEU A 112 29.09 2.67 -2.09
CA LEU A 112 30.29 1.85 -2.04
C LEU A 112 31.19 2.40 -0.93
N PHE A 113 31.45 1.58 0.08
CA PHE A 113 32.41 1.86 1.15
C PHE A 113 33.74 1.22 0.82
N GLU A 114 34.82 1.91 1.13
CA GLU A 114 36.15 1.31 1.30
C GLU A 114 36.46 1.23 2.79
N VAL A 115 36.75 0.02 3.26
CA VAL A 115 37.11 -0.26 4.64
C VAL A 115 38.61 -0.55 4.69
N ALA A 116 39.35 0.35 5.35
CA ALA A 116 40.78 0.23 5.59
C ALA A 116 41.10 -0.90 6.58
N ALA A 117 42.38 -1.26 6.67
CA ALA A 117 42.86 -2.36 7.50
C ALA A 117 42.64 -2.12 9.01
N ASP A 118 42.54 -0.87 9.42
CA ASP A 118 42.23 -0.43 10.80
C ASP A 118 40.72 -0.42 11.11
N GLY A 119 39.88 -0.78 10.14
CA GLY A 119 38.43 -0.78 10.26
C GLY A 119 37.74 0.53 9.90
N ALA A 120 38.49 1.60 9.54
CA ALA A 120 37.90 2.86 9.11
C ALA A 120 37.18 2.70 7.76
N ALA A 121 35.90 3.09 7.69
CA ALA A 121 35.08 3.00 6.49
C ALA A 121 34.80 4.38 5.89
N ASN A 122 35.13 4.58 4.62
CA ASN A 122 34.86 5.81 3.88
C ASN A 122 33.92 5.54 2.70
N VAL A 123 32.94 6.43 2.49
CA VAL A 123 32.08 6.38 1.30
C VAL A 123 32.91 6.81 0.10
N ARG A 124 33.12 5.90 -0.85
CA ARG A 124 33.86 6.16 -2.08
C ARG A 124 32.98 6.82 -3.14
N LEU A 125 31.76 6.33 -3.30
CA LEU A 125 30.79 6.88 -4.24
C LEU A 125 29.37 6.53 -3.81
N THR A 126 28.42 7.35 -4.29
CA THR A 126 26.99 7.09 -4.19
C THR A 126 26.39 7.17 -5.58
N ASN A 127 25.83 6.06 -6.05
CA ASN A 127 25.22 5.95 -7.37
C ASN A 127 23.78 5.46 -7.28
N ARG A 128 23.04 5.64 -8.36
CA ARG A 128 21.72 5.05 -8.55
C ARG A 128 21.81 3.97 -9.63
N SER A 129 21.31 2.77 -9.34
CA SER A 129 21.09 1.73 -10.35
C SER A 129 19.62 1.66 -10.75
N ILE A 130 19.41 1.38 -12.03
CA ILE A 130 18.13 0.99 -12.61
C ILE A 130 18.34 -0.35 -13.27
N ASP A 131 17.72 -1.38 -12.71
CA ASP A 131 17.85 -2.73 -13.24
C ASP A 131 16.50 -3.19 -13.75
N VAL A 132 16.48 -3.74 -14.97
CA VAL A 132 15.31 -4.40 -15.55
C VAL A 132 15.55 -5.89 -15.45
N LEU A 133 14.59 -6.59 -14.84
CA LEU A 133 14.68 -8.01 -14.55
C LEU A 133 13.58 -8.77 -15.31
N LYS A 134 13.92 -9.97 -15.74
CA LYS A 134 12.98 -10.93 -16.33
C LYS A 134 12.92 -12.19 -15.47
N ARG A 135 11.73 -12.76 -15.31
CA ARG A 135 11.53 -14.01 -14.60
C ARG A 135 12.11 -15.18 -15.39
N ASP A 136 12.91 -16.00 -14.71
CA ASP A 136 13.51 -17.23 -15.20
C ASP A 136 13.23 -18.34 -14.17
N GLY A 137 12.15 -19.09 -14.39
CA GLY A 137 11.60 -20.04 -13.43
C GLY A 137 11.19 -19.36 -12.11
N THR A 138 11.90 -19.70 -11.03
CA THR A 138 11.68 -19.12 -9.69
C THR A 138 12.57 -17.91 -9.40
N LYS A 139 13.48 -17.56 -10.31
CA LYS A 139 14.44 -16.48 -10.16
C LYS A 139 14.08 -15.27 -11.02
N TRP A 140 14.66 -14.13 -10.68
CA TRP A 140 14.60 -12.91 -11.49
C TRP A 140 16.00 -12.54 -11.93
N LYS A 141 16.21 -12.39 -13.23
CA LYS A 141 17.53 -12.16 -13.82
C LYS A 141 17.59 -10.76 -14.41
N ILE A 142 18.62 -9.99 -14.06
CA ILE A 142 18.89 -8.67 -14.63
C ILE A 142 19.23 -8.85 -16.11
N ILE A 143 18.34 -8.38 -16.97
CA ILE A 143 18.56 -8.33 -18.41
C ILE A 143 19.17 -7.00 -18.83
N ARG A 144 18.91 -5.91 -18.10
CA ARG A 144 19.53 -4.60 -18.33
C ARG A 144 19.85 -3.94 -17.00
N SER A 145 21.02 -3.33 -16.89
CA SER A 145 21.44 -2.56 -15.72
C SER A 145 22.00 -1.22 -16.17
N PHE A 146 21.51 -0.13 -15.58
CA PHE A 146 21.98 1.22 -15.86
C PHE A 146 22.44 1.82 -14.56
N THR A 147 23.66 2.33 -14.52
CA THR A 147 24.15 3.10 -13.38
C THR A 147 24.27 4.55 -13.76
N ILE A 148 23.80 5.45 -12.89
CA ILE A 148 23.94 6.90 -13.04
C ILE A 148 24.36 7.51 -11.70
N GLN A 149 24.90 8.72 -11.75
CA GLN A 149 25.23 9.46 -10.54
C GLN A 149 23.94 9.87 -9.80
N LYS A 150 23.90 9.69 -8.47
CA LYS A 150 22.77 10.14 -7.64
C LYS A 150 22.74 11.68 -7.59
N ASP A 151 21.57 12.29 -7.82
CA ASP A 151 21.39 13.75 -7.88
C ASP A 151 20.74 14.36 -6.62
N GLY A 152 20.91 13.71 -5.46
CA GLY A 152 20.37 14.17 -4.17
C GLY A 152 18.88 13.93 -3.97
N ARG A 153 18.11 13.56 -5.01
CA ARG A 153 16.70 13.17 -4.89
C ARG A 153 16.60 11.79 -4.24
N GLU A 154 15.66 11.61 -3.32
CA GLU A 154 15.38 10.30 -2.68
C GLU A 154 14.72 9.31 -3.65
N VAL A 155 14.98 8.01 -3.45
CA VAL A 155 14.21 6.95 -4.10
C VAL A 155 12.87 6.85 -3.38
N LYS A 156 11.86 7.52 -3.93
CA LYS A 156 10.47 7.46 -3.44
C LYS A 156 9.70 6.34 -4.12
N SER A 157 8.82 5.70 -3.35
CA SER A 157 7.94 4.63 -3.84
C SER A 157 7.10 5.10 -5.04
N SER A 158 7.05 4.30 -6.11
CA SER A 158 6.11 4.46 -7.23
C SER A 158 4.64 4.47 -6.79
N CYS A 159 4.34 4.08 -5.55
CA CYS A 159 3.01 4.17 -4.97
C CYS A 159 2.70 5.53 -4.32
N ASP A 160 3.67 6.42 -4.13
CA ASP A 160 3.38 7.77 -3.66
C ASP A 160 2.77 8.59 -4.81
N MET A 161 1.48 8.90 -4.70
CA MET A 161 0.73 9.68 -5.70
C MET A 161 1.21 11.14 -5.83
N THR A 162 2.12 11.58 -4.96
CA THR A 162 2.64 12.95 -4.94
C THR A 162 4.16 12.95 -4.95
N LEU A 163 4.74 12.87 -6.16
CA LEU A 163 6.07 13.42 -6.41
C LEU A 163 5.91 14.90 -6.81
N PRO A 164 6.92 15.75 -6.54
CA PRO A 164 6.81 17.19 -6.81
C PRO A 164 6.46 17.42 -8.28
N LYS A 165 5.52 18.32 -8.57
CA LYS A 165 5.37 18.84 -9.93
C LYS A 165 6.67 19.55 -10.28
N VAL A 166 7.50 18.92 -11.10
CA VAL A 166 8.74 19.53 -11.59
C VAL A 166 8.36 20.48 -12.72
N SER A 167 8.59 21.78 -12.53
CA SER A 167 8.44 22.75 -13.61
C SER A 167 9.37 22.36 -14.76
N PRO A 168 8.96 22.47 -16.03
CA PRO A 168 9.86 22.28 -17.17
C PRO A 168 11.17 23.04 -17.04
N ASP A 169 11.15 24.21 -16.40
CA ASP A 169 12.32 25.08 -16.22
C ASP A 169 13.35 24.53 -15.23
N ALA A 170 12.98 23.50 -14.46
CA ALA A 170 13.92 22.79 -13.58
C ALA A 170 14.83 21.81 -14.36
N PHE A 171 14.47 21.44 -15.60
CA PHE A 171 15.34 20.63 -16.44
C PHE A 171 16.32 21.52 -17.21
N THR A 172 17.62 21.24 -17.05
CA THR A 172 18.71 21.98 -17.71
C THR A 172 19.57 21.05 -18.57
N ASN A 173 20.32 21.61 -19.52
CA ASN A 173 21.26 20.87 -20.38
C ASN A 173 20.62 19.64 -21.06
N GLY A 174 21.27 18.47 -21.02
CA GLY A 174 20.76 17.24 -21.62
C GLY A 174 19.38 16.83 -21.09
N ALA A 175 19.05 17.13 -19.82
CA ALA A 175 17.72 16.82 -19.29
C ALA A 175 16.63 17.64 -19.98
N ARG A 176 16.93 18.90 -20.33
CA ARG A 176 16.04 19.76 -21.12
C ARG A 176 15.88 19.24 -22.54
N GLU A 177 16.95 18.74 -23.16
CA GLU A 177 16.91 18.18 -24.51
C GLU A 177 16.00 16.92 -24.56
N VAL A 178 16.13 16.01 -23.58
CA VAL A 178 15.27 14.82 -23.47
C VAL A 178 13.82 15.23 -23.25
N TRP A 179 13.55 16.17 -22.33
CA TRP A 179 12.20 16.71 -22.13
C TRP A 179 11.60 17.29 -23.42
N GLN A 180 12.37 18.04 -24.20
CA GLN A 180 11.92 18.57 -25.49
C GLN A 180 11.62 17.47 -26.50
N THR A 181 12.42 16.41 -26.54
CA THR A 181 12.16 15.24 -27.40
C THR A 181 10.86 14.54 -27.00
N LEU A 182 10.59 14.36 -25.71
CA LEU A 182 9.33 13.82 -25.20
C LEU A 182 8.12 14.67 -25.60
N MET A 183 8.22 16.00 -25.48
CA MET A 183 7.14 16.90 -25.90
C MET A 183 6.88 16.83 -27.40
N ARG A 184 7.95 16.82 -28.23
CA ARG A 184 7.81 16.63 -29.68
C ARG A 184 7.15 15.29 -30.02
N TRP A 185 7.57 14.22 -29.37
CA TRP A 185 6.97 12.89 -29.54
C TRP A 185 5.47 12.91 -29.21
N ARG A 186 5.08 13.54 -28.09
CA ARG A 186 3.69 13.65 -27.66
C ARG A 186 2.84 14.37 -28.70
N ASP A 187 3.36 15.47 -29.20
CA ASP A 187 2.66 16.31 -30.17
C ASP A 187 2.51 15.56 -31.51
N SER A 188 3.55 14.87 -31.98
CA SER A 188 3.48 13.97 -33.15
C SER A 188 2.48 12.83 -32.95
N TYR A 189 2.50 12.16 -31.79
CA TYR A 189 1.57 11.07 -31.49
C TYR A 189 0.12 11.55 -31.50
N ASN A 190 -0.18 12.65 -30.81
CA ASN A 190 -1.52 13.23 -30.74
C ASN A 190 -2.00 13.79 -32.09
N GLY A 191 -1.06 14.26 -32.92
CA GLY A 191 -1.29 14.68 -34.29
C GLY A 191 -1.41 13.53 -35.29
N ARG A 192 -1.26 12.26 -34.86
CA ARG A 192 -1.25 11.06 -35.72
C ARG A 192 -0.14 11.07 -36.78
N ASP A 193 0.97 11.76 -36.52
CA ASP A 193 2.16 11.77 -37.36
C ASP A 193 3.03 10.54 -37.06
N LEU A 194 2.94 9.52 -37.92
CA LEU A 194 3.68 8.27 -37.76
C LEU A 194 5.20 8.48 -37.85
N ALA A 195 5.67 9.34 -38.75
CA ALA A 195 7.10 9.56 -38.95
C ALA A 195 7.71 10.29 -37.75
N GLY A 196 7.07 11.36 -37.28
CA GLY A 196 7.51 12.10 -36.09
C GLY A 196 7.43 11.26 -34.81
N THR A 197 6.39 10.44 -34.65
CA THR A 197 6.26 9.52 -33.51
C THR A 197 7.40 8.50 -33.48
N LEU A 198 7.74 7.90 -34.62
CA LEU A 198 8.80 6.89 -34.70
C LEU A 198 10.22 7.49 -34.64
N ALA A 199 10.40 8.78 -34.95
CA ALA A 199 11.71 9.44 -34.99
C ALA A 199 12.44 9.44 -33.63
N SER A 200 11.71 9.36 -32.52
CA SER A 200 12.32 9.36 -31.18
C SER A 200 12.77 7.97 -30.71
N TYR A 201 12.45 6.89 -31.43
CA TYR A 201 12.84 5.53 -31.05
C TYR A 201 14.17 5.14 -31.66
N ASP A 202 14.99 4.42 -30.89
CA ASP A 202 16.14 3.69 -31.42
C ASP A 202 15.66 2.47 -32.23
N SER A 203 16.35 2.12 -33.31
CA SER A 203 15.97 0.94 -34.13
C SER A 203 16.12 -0.38 -33.36
N SER A 204 16.93 -0.40 -32.30
CA SER A 204 17.11 -1.51 -31.38
C SER A 204 16.17 -1.48 -30.16
N ILE A 205 15.15 -0.60 -30.15
CA ILE A 205 14.19 -0.48 -29.05
C ILE A 205 13.66 -1.87 -28.64
N ASN A 206 13.72 -2.11 -27.33
CA ASN A 206 13.01 -3.19 -26.69
C ASN A 206 12.27 -2.60 -25.50
N GLY A 207 10.99 -2.28 -25.71
CA GLY A 207 10.11 -1.72 -24.68
C GLY A 207 9.05 -2.72 -24.25
N MET A 208 8.46 -2.54 -23.07
CA MET A 208 7.37 -3.39 -22.60
C MET A 208 6.26 -2.59 -21.91
N TYR A 209 5.02 -2.95 -22.23
CA TYR A 209 3.84 -2.64 -21.41
C TYR A 209 3.53 -3.83 -20.52
N ALA A 210 3.19 -3.58 -19.25
CA ALA A 210 2.65 -4.60 -18.35
C ALA A 210 1.51 -5.40 -19.03
N GLY A 211 1.69 -6.72 -19.17
CA GLY A 211 0.71 -7.64 -19.76
C GLY A 211 0.81 -7.85 -21.29
N ASN A 212 1.74 -7.19 -21.98
CA ASN A 212 1.93 -7.31 -23.43
C ASN A 212 3.23 -8.06 -23.80
N GLN A 213 3.31 -8.48 -25.06
CA GLN A 213 4.58 -8.94 -25.66
C GLN A 213 5.59 -7.78 -25.79
N LEU A 214 6.86 -8.14 -25.95
CA LEU A 214 7.96 -7.20 -26.20
C LEU A 214 7.68 -6.32 -27.42
N ASP A 215 7.77 -5.01 -27.22
CA ASP A 215 7.69 -4.04 -28.30
C ASP A 215 9.05 -3.89 -28.97
N THR A 216 9.07 -4.23 -30.27
CA THR A 216 10.18 -3.95 -31.17
C THR A 216 9.84 -2.72 -32.00
N PHE A 217 10.84 -2.15 -32.68
CA PHE A 217 10.59 -1.04 -33.61
C PHE A 217 9.52 -1.38 -34.66
N ALA A 218 9.51 -2.62 -35.14
CA ALA A 218 8.55 -3.10 -36.13
C ALA A 218 7.12 -3.19 -35.56
N SER A 219 6.95 -3.77 -34.36
CA SER A 219 5.62 -3.88 -33.74
C SER A 219 5.05 -2.52 -33.36
N LEU A 220 5.90 -1.58 -32.92
CA LEU A 220 5.50 -0.21 -32.63
C LEU A 220 5.00 0.51 -33.87
N ARG A 221 5.76 0.43 -34.98
CA ARG A 221 5.35 0.98 -36.27
C ARG A 221 3.99 0.43 -36.70
N GLU A 222 3.80 -0.88 -36.61
CA GLU A 222 2.54 -1.52 -36.99
C GLU A 222 1.37 -1.07 -36.09
N SER A 223 1.58 -1.05 -34.78
CA SER A 223 0.56 -0.64 -33.79
C SER A 223 0.12 0.81 -33.97
N TYR A 224 1.07 1.73 -34.16
CA TYR A 224 0.76 3.14 -34.42
C TYR A 224 0.10 3.34 -35.78
N THR A 225 0.53 2.62 -36.82
CA THR A 225 -0.13 2.66 -38.14
C THR A 225 -1.61 2.31 -38.01
N ARG A 226 -1.94 1.20 -37.32
CA ARG A 226 -3.35 0.81 -37.07
C ARG A 226 -4.09 1.84 -36.22
N SER A 227 -3.48 2.31 -35.14
CA SER A 227 -4.12 3.25 -34.21
C SER A 227 -4.41 4.60 -34.86
N PHE A 228 -3.54 5.09 -35.74
CA PHE A 228 -3.68 6.38 -36.41
C PHE A 228 -4.66 6.33 -37.58
N ALA A 229 -4.87 5.14 -38.18
CA ALA A 229 -5.90 4.91 -39.20
C ALA A 229 -7.32 4.76 -38.64
N ALA A 230 -7.49 4.52 -37.33
CA ALA A 230 -8.81 4.31 -36.73
C ALA A 230 -9.68 5.58 -36.74
N THR A 231 -10.93 5.47 -37.20
CA THR A 231 -11.90 6.58 -37.32
C THR A 231 -13.01 6.53 -36.27
N ASP A 232 -13.24 5.37 -35.64
CA ASP A 232 -14.24 5.11 -34.62
C ASP A 232 -13.80 5.53 -33.20
N ARG A 233 -12.52 5.85 -33.05
CA ARG A 233 -11.90 6.25 -31.77
C ARG A 233 -10.71 7.16 -31.99
N GLN A 234 -10.46 8.02 -31.02
CA GLN A 234 -9.26 8.86 -30.96
C GLN A 234 -8.55 8.62 -29.64
N ARG A 235 -7.26 8.26 -29.73
CA ARG A 235 -6.37 8.15 -28.58
C ARG A 235 -5.47 9.38 -28.52
N SER A 236 -5.32 9.96 -27.34
CA SER A 236 -4.31 10.97 -27.04
C SER A 236 -3.50 10.57 -25.81
N ILE A 237 -2.29 11.09 -25.71
CA ILE A 237 -1.38 10.87 -24.59
C ILE A 237 -0.85 12.21 -24.09
N ASP A 238 -0.68 12.33 -22.78
CA ASP A 238 0.05 13.42 -22.15
C ASP A 238 1.07 12.89 -21.14
N PHE A 239 2.19 13.60 -20.97
CA PHE A 239 3.28 13.23 -20.07
C PHE A 239 3.55 14.27 -19.01
N LYS A 240 3.92 13.79 -17.83
CA LYS A 240 4.48 14.58 -16.75
C LYS A 240 5.78 13.93 -16.29
N PRO A 241 6.92 14.33 -16.86
CA PRO A 241 8.22 13.90 -16.37
C PRO A 241 8.43 14.35 -14.92
N GLU A 242 8.66 13.38 -14.05
CA GLU A 242 8.94 13.58 -12.63
C GLU A 242 10.45 13.73 -12.39
N GLU A 243 11.24 13.02 -13.20
CA GLU A 243 12.68 12.96 -13.04
C GLU A 243 13.31 12.67 -14.41
N ILE A 244 14.32 13.47 -14.77
CA ILE A 244 15.15 13.25 -15.94
C ILE A 244 16.59 13.38 -15.47
N LEU A 245 17.30 12.26 -15.44
CA LEU A 245 18.69 12.18 -15.02
C LEU A 245 19.55 11.90 -16.24
N VAL A 246 20.50 12.78 -16.52
CA VAL A 246 21.41 12.64 -17.66
C VAL A 246 22.81 12.41 -17.16
N SER A 247 23.47 11.42 -17.75
CA SER A 247 24.85 11.11 -17.46
C SER A 247 25.56 10.68 -18.75
N GLY A 248 26.41 11.56 -19.28
CA GLY A 248 27.05 11.37 -20.58
C GLY A 248 26.04 11.30 -21.73
N ASN A 249 26.06 10.20 -22.48
CA ASN A 249 25.15 9.91 -23.58
C ASN A 249 23.90 9.10 -23.17
N LEU A 250 23.63 8.95 -21.87
CA LEU A 250 22.45 8.25 -21.37
C LEU A 250 21.55 9.20 -20.60
N ALA A 251 20.25 8.96 -20.68
CA ALA A 251 19.28 9.56 -19.80
C ALA A 251 18.31 8.53 -19.26
N PHE A 252 17.95 8.70 -17.99
CA PHE A 252 16.84 8.02 -17.35
C PHE A 252 15.70 9.00 -17.21
N VAL A 253 14.49 8.57 -17.57
CA VAL A 253 13.27 9.31 -17.33
C VAL A 253 12.33 8.48 -16.48
N ARG A 254 11.70 9.13 -15.50
CA ARG A 254 10.55 8.63 -14.78
C ARG A 254 9.43 9.64 -14.87
N ASP A 255 8.23 9.16 -15.18
CA ASP A 255 7.14 10.02 -15.60
C ASP A 255 5.74 9.39 -15.42
N HIS A 256 4.71 10.24 -15.48
CA HIS A 256 3.32 9.83 -15.57
C HIS A 256 2.75 10.05 -16.97
N TRP A 257 1.94 9.10 -17.42
CA TRP A 257 1.35 9.05 -18.75
C TRP A 257 -0.15 9.02 -18.57
N THR A 258 -0.88 9.97 -19.16
CA THR A 258 -2.34 9.88 -19.26
C THR A 258 -2.72 9.53 -20.68
N SER A 259 -3.21 8.31 -20.92
CA SER A 259 -3.85 7.96 -22.18
C SER A 259 -5.34 8.24 -22.09
N THR A 260 -5.87 9.08 -22.98
CA THR A 260 -7.30 9.32 -23.12
C THR A 260 -7.79 8.66 -24.40
N MET A 261 -8.82 7.82 -24.31
CA MET A 261 -9.51 7.25 -25.46
C MET A 261 -10.91 7.84 -25.57
N ARG A 262 -11.20 8.48 -26.69
CA ARG A 262 -12.51 9.05 -27.01
C ARG A 262 -13.19 8.21 -28.08
N THR A 263 -14.43 7.85 -27.85
CA THR A 263 -15.32 7.14 -28.79
C THR A 263 -16.66 7.88 -28.85
N PRO A 264 -17.55 7.56 -29.79
CA PRO A 264 -18.92 8.10 -29.79
C PRO A 264 -19.69 7.84 -28.50
N ALA A 265 -19.35 6.77 -27.76
CA ALA A 265 -19.99 6.39 -26.50
C ALA A 265 -19.44 7.15 -25.27
N GLY A 266 -18.36 7.92 -25.42
CA GLY A 266 -17.77 8.69 -24.31
C GLY A 266 -16.23 8.67 -24.31
N ALA A 267 -15.64 9.15 -23.22
CA ALA A 267 -14.19 9.20 -23.04
C ALA A 267 -13.75 8.36 -21.83
N SER A 268 -12.73 7.53 -22.01
CA SER A 268 -12.04 6.84 -20.92
C SER A 268 -10.62 7.36 -20.78
N ARG A 269 -10.08 7.30 -19.55
CA ARG A 269 -8.70 7.71 -19.25
C ARG A 269 -7.97 6.57 -18.53
N ARG A 270 -6.70 6.37 -18.87
CA ARG A 270 -5.78 5.47 -18.21
C ARG A 270 -4.54 6.26 -17.79
N LEU A 271 -4.20 6.19 -16.51
CA LEU A 271 -2.95 6.73 -15.98
C LEU A 271 -1.94 5.58 -15.84
N SER A 272 -0.71 5.78 -16.31
CA SER A 272 0.41 4.83 -16.19
C SER A 272 1.66 5.54 -15.66
N ARG A 273 2.60 4.79 -15.09
CA ARG A 273 3.99 5.27 -14.90
C ARG A 273 4.86 4.74 -16.04
N GLY A 274 5.91 5.49 -16.35
CA GLY A 274 6.98 5.06 -17.22
C GLY A 274 8.31 5.10 -16.50
N ILE A 275 9.15 4.13 -16.84
CA ILE A 275 10.60 4.22 -16.71
C ILE A 275 11.15 4.13 -18.11
N GLU A 276 12.00 5.07 -18.48
CA GLU A 276 12.58 5.14 -19.80
C GLU A 276 14.09 5.29 -19.72
N ILE A 277 14.77 4.69 -20.68
CA ILE A 277 16.20 4.85 -20.90
C ILE A 277 16.40 5.35 -22.31
N TRP A 278 17.08 6.49 -22.40
CA TRP A 278 17.40 7.16 -23.64
C TRP A 278 18.90 7.13 -23.87
N ARG A 279 19.30 7.10 -25.15
CA ARG A 279 20.68 7.19 -25.57
C ARG A 279 20.85 8.29 -26.61
N LYS A 280 21.89 9.11 -26.46
CA LYS A 280 22.30 10.09 -27.46
C LYS A 280 23.10 9.38 -28.56
N ASN A 281 22.62 9.44 -29.79
CA ASN A 281 23.28 8.80 -30.93
C ASN A 281 24.47 9.65 -31.44
N GLY A 282 25.20 9.13 -32.44
CA GLY A 282 26.37 9.83 -33.03
C GLY A 282 26.05 11.16 -33.71
N SER A 283 24.79 11.40 -34.09
CA SER A 283 24.31 12.67 -34.65
C SER A 283 23.93 13.68 -33.57
N GLY A 284 23.93 13.29 -32.29
CA GLY A 284 23.53 14.14 -31.17
C GLY A 284 22.04 14.06 -30.82
N ASP A 285 21.26 13.16 -31.41
CA ASP A 285 19.84 13.00 -31.09
C ASP A 285 19.63 12.04 -29.93
N TRP A 286 18.73 12.39 -29.01
CA TRP A 286 18.24 11.46 -27.98
C TRP A 286 17.24 10.47 -28.60
N LYS A 287 17.51 9.17 -28.43
CA LYS A 287 16.65 8.07 -28.86
C LYS A 287 16.23 7.21 -27.68
N LEU A 288 14.95 6.85 -27.62
CA LEU A 288 14.41 5.94 -26.63
C LEU A 288 14.92 4.53 -26.94
N LEU A 289 15.69 3.97 -26.01
CA LEU A 289 16.35 2.67 -26.13
C LEU A 289 15.58 1.56 -25.41
N HIS A 290 15.04 1.89 -24.25
CA HIS A 290 14.18 0.99 -23.47
C HIS A 290 13.09 1.80 -22.77
N TYR A 291 11.90 1.22 -22.67
CA TYR A 291 10.89 1.71 -21.74
C TYR A 291 10.19 0.56 -21.06
N LEU A 292 9.76 0.80 -19.83
CA LEU A 292 8.83 -0.04 -19.11
C LEU A 292 7.65 0.85 -18.71
N SER A 293 6.49 0.59 -19.30
CA SER A 293 5.24 1.17 -18.81
C SER A 293 4.54 0.16 -17.91
N TYR A 294 4.38 0.55 -16.65
CA TYR A 294 3.65 -0.22 -15.66
C TYR A 294 2.48 0.61 -15.17
N LEU A 295 1.43 -0.07 -14.71
CA LEU A 295 0.35 0.63 -14.03
C LEU A 295 0.96 1.28 -12.78
N VAL A 296 0.68 2.57 -12.58
CA VAL A 296 0.85 3.23 -11.27
C VAL A 296 0.27 2.27 -10.22
N CYS A 297 0.73 2.31 -8.97
CA CYS A 297 0.03 1.63 -7.87
C CYS A 297 -1.47 2.01 -7.71
N ASN A 298 -2.05 2.80 -8.62
CA ASN A 298 -3.47 3.05 -8.81
C ASN A 298 -4.12 2.14 -9.86
N TYR A 299 -3.96 0.84 -9.69
CA TYR A 299 -5.20 0.04 -9.58
C TYR A 299 -5.52 -0.33 -8.13
N THR A 300 -4.58 -0.16 -7.18
CA THR A 300 -4.75 -0.61 -5.78
C THR A 300 -4.78 0.48 -4.71
N ALA A 301 -4.66 1.79 -5.01
CA ALA A 301 -4.87 2.82 -3.97
C ALA A 301 -6.33 2.88 -3.49
N ASN A 302 -7.25 2.48 -4.36
CA ASN A 302 -8.65 2.24 -4.00
C ASN A 302 -8.92 0.77 -3.66
N GLU A 303 -7.91 -0.09 -3.71
CA GLU A 303 -8.05 -1.46 -3.21
C GLU A 303 -7.62 -1.51 -1.74
N PRO A 304 -8.43 -2.11 -0.88
CA PRO A 304 -8.08 -2.33 0.51
C PRO A 304 -6.78 -3.13 0.67
N ARG A 305 -5.86 -2.64 1.52
CA ARG A 305 -4.64 -3.35 1.89
C ARG A 305 -4.68 -3.78 3.34
N ILE A 306 -4.30 -5.03 3.61
CA ILE A 306 -4.22 -5.55 4.97
C ILE A 306 -3.20 -4.76 5.79
N VAL A 307 -3.58 -4.39 7.02
CA VAL A 307 -2.72 -3.71 7.97
C VAL A 307 -2.00 -4.75 8.82
N GLY A 308 -0.67 -4.72 8.79
CA GLY A 308 0.17 -5.57 9.64
C GLY A 308 -0.05 -7.07 9.45
N GLU A 309 -0.13 -7.52 8.19
CA GLU A 309 -0.31 -8.94 7.84
C GLU A 309 0.63 -9.87 8.64
N GLY A 310 0.04 -10.85 9.32
CA GLY A 310 0.75 -11.84 10.14
C GLY A 310 1.18 -11.34 11.53
N ILE A 311 0.93 -10.08 11.87
CA ILE A 311 1.22 -9.47 13.18
C ILE A 311 -0.05 -8.96 13.85
N ILE A 312 -0.77 -8.07 13.15
CA ILE A 312 -2.04 -7.47 13.56
C ILE A 312 -3.16 -8.33 12.97
N SER A 313 -3.34 -8.30 11.65
CA SER A 313 -4.28 -9.15 10.93
C SER A 313 -3.73 -10.57 10.79
N THR A 314 -4.39 -11.52 11.44
CA THR A 314 -3.99 -12.92 11.54
C THR A 314 -5.17 -13.84 11.19
N PRO A 315 -5.04 -15.17 11.24
CA PRO A 315 -6.20 -16.05 11.09
C PRO A 315 -7.21 -16.00 12.25
N GLN A 316 -7.06 -15.07 13.20
CA GLN A 316 -8.03 -14.79 14.25
C GLN A 316 -9.05 -13.74 13.76
N ASP A 317 -9.89 -13.24 14.66
CA ASP A 317 -10.89 -12.22 14.35
C ASP A 317 -10.43 -10.87 14.88
N GLU A 318 -9.83 -10.05 14.01
CA GLU A 318 -9.34 -8.71 14.29
C GLU A 318 -10.20 -7.62 13.68
N PHE A 319 -10.53 -6.58 14.45
CA PHE A 319 -11.33 -5.46 13.96
C PHE A 319 -10.95 -4.12 14.61
N GLY A 320 -11.49 -3.01 14.08
CA GLY A 320 -11.14 -1.65 14.49
C GLY A 320 -9.91 -1.08 13.77
N GLY A 321 -8.93 -0.59 14.52
CA GLY A 321 -7.70 -0.01 13.97
C GLY A 321 -7.58 1.52 14.11
N SER A 322 -7.77 2.04 15.31
CA SER A 322 -7.54 3.46 15.61
C SER A 322 -6.04 3.75 15.71
N LEU A 323 -5.54 4.72 14.94
CA LEU A 323 -4.13 5.11 14.94
C LEU A 323 -3.87 6.31 15.86
N SER A 324 -2.74 6.28 16.58
CA SER A 324 -2.21 7.45 17.29
C SER A 324 -1.94 8.62 16.35
N PRO A 325 -1.97 9.88 16.81
CA PRO A 325 -1.79 11.05 15.95
C PRO A 325 -0.50 11.06 15.09
N ASP A 326 0.55 10.41 15.57
CA ASP A 326 1.83 10.24 14.85
C ASP A 326 1.85 9.05 13.88
N GLY A 327 0.77 8.27 13.84
CA GLY A 327 0.62 7.06 13.02
C GLY A 327 1.44 5.87 13.48
N LYS A 328 2.06 5.92 14.67
CA LYS A 328 3.02 4.92 15.14
C LYS A 328 2.46 3.88 16.09
N THR A 329 1.25 4.05 16.60
CA THR A 329 0.58 3.06 17.43
C THR A 329 -0.80 2.80 16.88
N ILE A 330 -1.20 1.53 16.80
CA ILE A 330 -2.54 1.13 16.41
C ILE A 330 -3.23 0.43 17.58
N TYR A 331 -4.48 0.80 17.80
CA TYR A 331 -5.38 0.22 18.80
C TYR A 331 -6.49 -0.55 18.07
N PHE A 332 -6.69 -1.80 18.43
CA PHE A 332 -7.62 -2.68 17.72
C PHE A 332 -8.15 -3.79 18.64
N ASP A 333 -9.17 -4.49 18.20
CA ASP A 333 -9.80 -5.58 18.94
C ASP A 333 -9.38 -6.94 18.41
N ARG A 334 -9.35 -7.93 19.31
CA ARG A 334 -9.46 -9.36 18.96
C ARG A 334 -10.67 -9.95 19.64
N SER A 335 -11.43 -10.74 18.88
CA SER A 335 -12.56 -11.52 19.39
C SER A 335 -12.31 -13.02 19.37
N VAL A 336 -13.00 -13.73 20.27
CA VAL A 336 -13.13 -15.19 20.21
C VAL A 336 -14.50 -15.54 19.64
N PRO A 337 -14.60 -16.06 18.39
CA PRO A 337 -15.86 -16.51 17.81
C PRO A 337 -16.54 -17.57 18.68
N PRO A 338 -17.89 -17.56 18.83
CA PRO A 338 -18.88 -16.60 18.33
C PRO A 338 -19.03 -15.33 19.19
N HIS A 339 -17.96 -14.55 19.36
CA HIS A 339 -17.90 -13.28 20.08
C HIS A 339 -18.11 -13.37 21.60
N TYR A 340 -17.58 -14.43 22.22
CA TYR A 340 -17.67 -14.63 23.67
C TYR A 340 -16.87 -13.60 24.46
N LEU A 341 -15.78 -13.10 23.88
CA LEU A 341 -14.87 -12.16 24.51
C LEU A 341 -14.36 -11.19 23.44
N TYR A 342 -14.36 -9.91 23.77
CA TYR A 342 -13.68 -8.85 23.05
C TYR A 342 -12.54 -8.33 23.93
N THR A 343 -11.37 -8.19 23.34
CA THR A 343 -10.17 -7.69 24.02
C THR A 343 -9.52 -6.63 23.16
N MET A 344 -9.09 -5.54 23.79
CA MET A 344 -8.41 -4.45 23.10
C MET A 344 -6.89 -4.61 23.18
N TRP A 345 -6.21 -4.36 22.07
CA TRP A 345 -4.78 -4.55 21.87
C TRP A 345 -4.14 -3.27 21.33
N GLU A 346 -2.84 -3.12 21.58
CA GLU A 346 -2.00 -2.15 20.90
C GLU A 346 -0.79 -2.78 20.22
N SER A 347 -0.31 -2.16 19.14
CA SER A 347 0.95 -2.50 18.47
C SER A 347 1.66 -1.23 18.01
N HIS A 348 3.00 -1.26 18.00
CA HIS A 348 3.84 -0.10 17.71
C HIS A 348 4.62 -0.28 16.41
N LEU A 349 4.62 0.75 15.56
CA LEU A 349 5.36 0.81 14.31
C LEU A 349 6.77 1.36 14.55
N THR A 350 7.79 0.53 14.30
CA THR A 350 9.20 0.95 14.29
C THR A 350 9.79 0.75 12.90
N GLY A 351 10.15 1.85 12.24
CA GLY A 351 10.49 1.82 10.81
C GLY A 351 9.25 1.42 10.00
N ASN A 352 9.33 0.27 9.30
CA ASN A 352 8.23 -0.27 8.49
C ASN A 352 7.66 -1.57 9.06
N LYS A 353 7.78 -1.82 10.37
CA LYS A 353 7.32 -3.07 11.01
C LYS A 353 6.54 -2.78 12.28
N TRP A 354 5.39 -3.46 12.40
CA TRP A 354 4.60 -3.50 13.63
C TRP A 354 5.22 -4.47 14.64
N SER A 355 5.18 -4.13 15.92
CA SER A 355 5.57 -5.01 17.03
C SER A 355 4.51 -6.10 17.23
N ALA A 356 4.88 -7.17 17.94
CA ALA A 356 3.88 -8.10 18.45
C ALA A 356 2.83 -7.32 19.27
N PRO A 357 1.52 -7.55 19.07
CA PRO A 357 0.50 -6.83 19.82
C PRO A 357 0.48 -7.22 21.30
N GLU A 358 0.15 -6.26 22.15
CA GLU A 358 -0.02 -6.43 23.60
C GLU A 358 -1.46 -6.04 24.01
N ILE A 359 -2.05 -6.76 24.98
CA ILE A 359 -3.38 -6.42 25.51
C ILE A 359 -3.27 -5.12 26.30
N LEU A 360 -4.24 -4.22 26.15
CA LEU A 360 -4.29 -2.99 26.94
C LEU A 360 -4.44 -3.32 28.43
N PRO A 361 -3.77 -2.59 29.34
CA PRO A 361 -3.65 -2.97 30.75
C PRO A 361 -4.98 -3.02 31.52
N PHE A 362 -6.04 -2.44 30.97
CA PHE A 362 -7.39 -2.40 31.54
C PHE A 362 -8.41 -3.24 30.74
N SER A 363 -7.95 -4.09 29.82
CA SER A 363 -8.77 -4.98 28.99
C SER A 363 -8.51 -6.47 29.28
N GLY A 364 -9.47 -7.33 28.91
CA GLY A 364 -9.36 -8.79 29.04
C GLY A 364 -10.11 -9.40 30.22
N GLN A 365 -10.72 -8.57 31.07
CA GLN A 365 -11.60 -9.02 32.15
C GLN A 365 -13.09 -8.93 31.79
N TYR A 366 -13.43 -7.97 30.92
CA TYR A 366 -14.78 -7.66 30.49
C TYR A 366 -14.85 -7.76 28.97
N ARG A 367 -16.03 -7.60 28.39
CA ARG A 367 -16.16 -7.43 26.94
C ARG A 367 -15.85 -5.98 26.64
N ASP A 368 -14.60 -5.69 26.31
CA ASP A 368 -14.16 -4.35 25.92
C ASP A 368 -13.95 -4.31 24.41
N SER A 369 -14.57 -3.34 23.73
CA SER A 369 -14.60 -3.28 22.27
C SER A 369 -14.48 -1.85 21.76
N ASP A 370 -14.07 -1.73 20.49
CA ASP A 370 -14.06 -0.51 19.70
C ASP A 370 -13.24 0.65 20.30
N PRO A 371 -11.93 0.45 20.54
CA PRO A 371 -11.04 1.51 20.98
C PRO A 371 -10.91 2.59 19.91
N VAL A 372 -11.23 3.83 20.28
CA VAL A 372 -11.13 5.01 19.41
C VAL A 372 -10.45 6.16 20.12
N LEU A 373 -9.35 6.64 19.54
CA LEU A 373 -8.67 7.82 20.04
C LEU A 373 -9.45 9.10 19.74
N SER A 374 -9.41 10.04 20.67
CA SER A 374 -9.72 11.45 20.37
C SER A 374 -8.75 11.99 19.32
N PRO A 375 -9.13 13.03 18.55
CA PRO A 375 -8.26 13.57 17.49
C PRO A 375 -6.88 14.04 17.96
N ASP A 376 -6.77 14.47 19.23
CA ASP A 376 -5.50 14.86 19.85
C ASP A 376 -4.72 13.69 20.48
N GLY A 377 -5.25 12.47 20.42
CA GLY A 377 -4.66 11.25 20.97
C GLY A 377 -4.61 11.16 22.49
N LYS A 378 -5.24 12.12 23.21
CA LYS A 378 -5.18 12.20 24.68
C LYS A 378 -6.24 11.38 25.39
N LYS A 379 -7.28 10.95 24.67
CA LYS A 379 -8.36 10.14 25.23
C LYS A 379 -8.55 8.90 24.36
N LEU A 380 -8.86 7.78 24.99
CA LEU A 380 -9.27 6.55 24.33
C LEU A 380 -10.68 6.21 24.79
N LEU A 381 -11.63 6.28 23.87
CA LEU A 381 -13.01 5.86 24.05
C LEU A 381 -13.13 4.38 23.71
N PHE A 382 -14.01 3.66 24.39
CA PHE A 382 -14.38 2.28 24.08
C PHE A 382 -15.72 1.94 24.73
N VAL A 383 -16.33 0.84 24.33
CA VAL A 383 -17.54 0.30 24.98
C VAL A 383 -17.21 -0.91 25.84
N SER A 384 -17.89 -1.04 26.97
CA SER A 384 -17.64 -2.13 27.93
C SER A 384 -18.88 -2.44 28.76
N ASP A 385 -19.06 -3.71 29.08
CA ASP A 385 -20.08 -4.23 30.00
C ASP A 385 -19.57 -4.33 31.44
N ARG A 386 -18.43 -3.70 31.73
CA ARG A 386 -17.84 -3.72 33.07
C ARG A 386 -18.81 -3.13 34.12
N PRO A 387 -18.79 -3.64 35.37
CA PRO A 387 -19.69 -3.19 36.41
C PRO A 387 -19.59 -1.70 36.73
N VAL A 388 -20.74 -1.06 36.94
CA VAL A 388 -20.86 0.30 37.46
C VAL A 388 -21.30 0.21 38.92
N ASP A 389 -20.52 0.80 39.83
CA ASP A 389 -20.75 0.72 41.29
C ASP A 389 -20.93 -0.72 41.80
N GLY A 390 -20.20 -1.67 41.20
CA GLY A 390 -20.23 -3.09 41.57
C GLY A 390 -21.42 -3.89 41.02
N LYS A 391 -22.24 -3.29 40.15
CA LYS A 391 -23.38 -3.96 39.51
C LYS A 391 -23.12 -4.16 38.02
N ASP A 392 -23.38 -5.36 37.54
CA ASP A 392 -23.38 -5.67 36.11
C ASP A 392 -24.48 -4.85 35.41
N PRO A 393 -24.14 -4.00 34.43
CA PRO A 393 -25.14 -3.22 33.70
C PRO A 393 -26.04 -4.11 32.82
N HIS A 394 -25.61 -5.32 32.45
CA HIS A 394 -26.24 -6.21 31.47
C HIS A 394 -26.36 -5.62 30.05
N HIS A 395 -25.69 -4.52 29.78
CA HIS A 395 -25.56 -3.86 28.47
C HIS A 395 -24.19 -3.18 28.36
N TYR A 396 -23.84 -2.71 27.17
CA TYR A 396 -22.59 -1.97 26.96
C TYR A 396 -22.76 -0.47 27.27
N GLU A 397 -21.78 0.11 27.94
CA GLU A 397 -21.71 1.54 28.22
C GLU A 397 -20.43 2.13 27.63
N ILE A 398 -20.39 3.45 27.40
CA ILE A 398 -19.19 4.15 26.93
C ILE A 398 -18.29 4.47 28.11
N TRP A 399 -17.03 4.08 27.96
CA TRP A 399 -15.93 4.32 28.89
C TRP A 399 -14.81 5.11 28.22
N MET A 400 -13.99 5.74 29.04
CA MET A 400 -12.91 6.59 28.57
C MET A 400 -11.68 6.50 29.46
N CYS A 401 -10.51 6.37 28.83
CA CYS A 401 -9.22 6.55 29.48
C CYS A 401 -8.58 7.86 29.02
N GLU A 402 -7.82 8.50 29.91
CA GLU A 402 -6.98 9.64 29.59
C GLU A 402 -5.52 9.21 29.49
N ARG A 403 -4.76 9.81 28.59
CA ARG A 403 -3.34 9.52 28.40
C ARG A 403 -2.50 10.40 29.32
N GLU A 404 -1.85 9.78 30.30
CA GLU A 404 -0.91 10.40 31.21
C GLU A 404 0.52 9.96 30.86
N ARG A 405 1.26 10.81 30.14
CA ARG A 405 2.56 10.47 29.55
C ARG A 405 2.42 9.25 28.63
N ASP A 406 3.09 8.15 28.94
CA ASP A 406 3.10 6.92 28.15
C ASP A 406 2.13 5.86 28.70
N LYS A 407 1.20 6.24 29.57
CA LYS A 407 0.23 5.32 30.19
C LYS A 407 -1.20 5.80 30.06
N TRP A 408 -2.13 4.87 29.97
CA TRP A 408 -3.54 5.12 30.10
C TRP A 408 -3.94 5.16 31.58
N SER A 409 -4.85 6.08 31.93
CA SER A 409 -5.51 6.09 33.23
C SER A 409 -6.42 4.87 33.39
N GLU A 410 -6.92 4.67 34.62
CA GLU A 410 -8.07 3.78 34.83
C GLU A 410 -9.29 4.24 34.00
N PRO A 411 -10.09 3.31 33.45
CA PRO A 411 -11.29 3.65 32.71
C PRO A 411 -12.34 4.34 33.56
N LYS A 412 -12.90 5.44 33.02
CA LYS A 412 -13.99 6.20 33.63
C LYS A 412 -15.26 6.05 32.80
N ASN A 413 -16.36 5.72 33.47
CA ASN A 413 -17.69 5.70 32.87
C ASN A 413 -18.14 7.13 32.54
N LEU A 414 -18.75 7.36 31.37
CA LEU A 414 -19.24 8.71 30.98
C LEU A 414 -20.54 9.13 31.68
N GLY A 415 -21.10 8.27 32.51
CA GLY A 415 -22.24 8.53 33.37
C GLY A 415 -23.59 8.44 32.65
N PRO A 416 -24.69 8.51 33.42
CA PRO A 416 -26.05 8.24 32.92
C PRO A 416 -26.57 9.32 31.96
N MET A 417 -25.87 10.46 31.82
CA MET A 417 -26.22 11.48 30.83
C MET A 417 -25.95 10.99 29.40
N VAL A 418 -24.88 10.21 29.22
CA VAL A 418 -24.49 9.65 27.92
C VAL A 418 -24.95 8.19 27.82
N ASN A 419 -24.70 7.40 28.86
CA ASN A 419 -25.01 5.96 28.92
C ASN A 419 -26.48 5.73 29.29
N THR A 420 -27.40 6.09 28.40
CA THR A 420 -28.85 5.97 28.64
C THR A 420 -29.43 4.61 28.25
N HIS A 421 -28.88 3.98 27.24
CA HIS A 421 -29.24 2.65 26.72
C HIS A 421 -27.96 1.86 26.36
N SER A 422 -28.08 0.66 25.78
CA SER A 422 -26.92 -0.09 25.31
C SER A 422 -26.19 0.67 24.20
N GLN A 423 -24.89 0.87 24.36
CA GLN A 423 -24.01 1.63 23.48
C GLN A 423 -23.06 0.69 22.73
N PHE A 424 -22.96 0.81 21.41
CA PHE A 424 -22.17 -0.12 20.60
C PHE A 424 -20.86 0.47 20.12
N PHE A 425 -20.79 1.81 20.03
CA PHE A 425 -19.63 2.50 19.49
C PHE A 425 -19.64 3.98 19.90
N ALA A 426 -18.46 4.58 20.08
CA ALA A 426 -18.33 6.02 20.26
C ALA A 426 -17.09 6.60 19.56
N SER A 427 -17.22 7.83 19.06
CA SER A 427 -16.14 8.63 18.48
C SER A 427 -16.27 10.11 18.89
N MET A 428 -15.18 10.86 18.78
CA MET A 428 -15.10 12.24 19.26
C MET A 428 -14.58 13.19 18.18
N ALA A 429 -15.26 14.32 18.03
CA ALA A 429 -14.80 15.43 17.21
C ALA A 429 -13.80 16.33 17.96
N SER A 430 -13.09 17.22 17.25
CA SER A 430 -12.04 18.07 17.86
C SER A 430 -12.58 19.06 18.89
N ASN A 431 -13.86 19.42 18.79
CA ASN A 431 -14.56 20.26 19.77
C ASN A 431 -15.03 19.48 21.02
N GLY A 432 -14.79 18.18 21.07
CA GLY A 432 -15.17 17.30 22.17
C GLY A 432 -16.58 16.71 22.05
N ASN A 433 -17.36 17.06 21.03
CA ASN A 433 -18.66 16.43 20.77
C ASN A 433 -18.48 14.92 20.59
N LEU A 434 -19.38 14.17 21.21
CA LEU A 434 -19.38 12.71 21.18
C LEU A 434 -20.46 12.24 20.22
N TYR A 435 -20.08 11.41 19.26
CA TYR A 435 -20.99 10.72 18.34
C TYR A 435 -20.96 9.24 18.67
N PHE A 436 -22.13 8.62 18.80
CA PHE A 436 -22.21 7.24 19.26
C PHE A 436 -23.44 6.52 18.72
N SER A 437 -23.35 5.20 18.67
CA SER A 437 -24.42 4.30 18.27
C SER A 437 -25.06 3.67 19.50
N ALA A 438 -26.39 3.78 19.62
CA ALA A 438 -27.14 3.30 20.78
C ALA A 438 -28.46 2.64 20.37
N THR A 439 -28.92 1.71 21.19
CA THR A 439 -30.32 1.26 21.13
C THR A 439 -31.27 2.41 21.45
N ILE A 440 -32.41 2.48 20.76
CA ILE A 440 -33.46 3.49 21.02
C ILE A 440 -34.49 3.05 22.08
N ALA A 441 -34.48 1.76 22.43
CA ALA A 441 -35.36 1.11 23.39
C ALA A 441 -34.61 -0.06 24.05
N HIS A 442 -35.28 -0.84 24.90
CA HIS A 442 -34.67 -2.01 25.56
C HIS A 442 -34.49 -3.24 24.65
N ASP A 443 -34.81 -3.15 23.36
CA ASP A 443 -34.50 -4.20 22.39
C ASP A 443 -33.46 -3.73 21.36
N ASP A 444 -32.59 -4.65 20.96
CA ASP A 444 -31.48 -4.37 20.02
C ASP A 444 -31.95 -4.34 18.56
N SER A 445 -33.25 -4.18 18.32
CA SER A 445 -33.82 -4.26 16.97
C SER A 445 -33.53 -3.01 16.12
N GLU A 446 -33.25 -1.88 16.78
CA GLU A 446 -32.94 -0.59 16.14
C GLU A 446 -31.79 0.10 16.88
N ILE A 447 -30.69 0.36 16.15
CA ILE A 447 -29.51 1.07 16.65
C ILE A 447 -29.36 2.36 15.86
N ASP A 448 -29.49 3.48 16.56
CA ASP A 448 -29.45 4.83 15.99
C ASP A 448 -28.15 5.54 16.34
N VAL A 449 -27.80 6.52 15.52
CA VAL A 449 -26.68 7.43 15.76
C VAL A 449 -27.18 8.66 16.51
N PHE A 450 -26.48 8.99 17.59
CA PHE A 450 -26.72 10.15 18.44
C PHE A 450 -25.49 11.05 18.52
N VAL A 451 -25.70 12.32 18.84
CA VAL A 451 -24.66 13.28 19.22
C VAL A 451 -24.94 13.86 20.60
N SER A 452 -23.95 13.84 21.48
CA SER A 452 -23.94 14.63 22.71
C SER A 452 -22.90 15.74 22.59
N LYS A 453 -23.35 16.99 22.73
CA LYS A 453 -22.48 18.15 22.60
C LYS A 453 -21.69 18.36 23.87
N PHE A 454 -20.43 18.78 23.75
CA PHE A 454 -19.61 19.15 24.89
C PHE A 454 -19.66 20.67 25.10
N VAL A 455 -20.35 21.10 26.15
CA VAL A 455 -20.59 22.52 26.47
C VAL A 455 -20.27 22.76 27.95
N ASP A 456 -19.47 23.78 28.24
CA ASP A 456 -19.09 24.18 29.61
C ASP A 456 -18.57 23.03 30.48
N GLY A 457 -17.77 22.14 29.87
CA GLY A 457 -17.16 20.99 30.56
C GLY A 457 -18.08 19.80 30.76
N LYS A 458 -19.28 19.78 30.16
CA LYS A 458 -20.27 18.71 30.33
C LYS A 458 -20.87 18.28 29.00
N TYR A 459 -21.29 17.02 28.94
CA TYR A 459 -22.07 16.47 27.84
C TYR A 459 -23.55 16.85 27.98
N THR A 460 -24.18 17.24 26.88
CA THR A 460 -25.62 17.48 26.82
C THR A 460 -26.40 16.18 26.74
N GLU A 461 -27.73 16.26 26.89
CA GLU A 461 -28.60 15.15 26.53
C GLU A 461 -28.35 14.74 25.06
N PRO A 462 -28.30 13.42 24.76
CA PRO A 462 -28.06 12.93 23.40
C PRO A 462 -29.17 13.34 22.43
N LEU A 463 -28.77 13.90 21.28
CA LEU A 463 -29.67 14.23 20.19
C LEU A 463 -29.57 13.16 19.10
N ASN A 464 -30.70 12.56 18.75
CA ASN A 464 -30.80 11.66 17.61
C ASN A 464 -30.50 12.44 16.30
N LEU A 465 -29.66 11.90 15.41
CA LEU A 465 -29.28 12.58 14.15
C LEU A 465 -30.41 12.63 13.10
N GLY A 466 -31.58 12.09 13.42
CA GLY A 466 -32.80 12.22 12.64
C GLY A 466 -32.88 11.23 11.46
N PRO A 467 -34.01 11.27 10.73
CA PRO A 467 -34.40 10.24 9.77
C PRO A 467 -33.56 10.23 8.47
N GLN A 468 -32.62 11.16 8.30
CA GLN A 468 -31.67 11.12 7.19
C GLN A 468 -30.58 10.08 7.43
N ILE A 469 -30.14 9.94 8.68
CA ILE A 469 -29.12 8.99 9.11
C ILE A 469 -29.79 7.71 9.61
N ASN A 470 -30.75 7.89 10.51
CA ASN A 470 -31.46 6.84 11.21
C ASN A 470 -32.73 6.42 10.46
N GLY A 471 -33.28 5.25 10.79
CA GLY A 471 -34.52 4.81 10.16
C GLY A 471 -35.00 3.46 10.66
N LYS A 472 -36.30 3.22 10.49
CA LYS A 472 -36.95 1.99 10.94
C LYS A 472 -36.30 0.75 10.31
N GLY A 473 -35.91 -0.21 11.14
CA GLY A 473 -35.25 -1.44 10.72
C GLY A 473 -33.82 -1.28 10.19
N ILE A 474 -33.22 -0.08 10.28
CA ILE A 474 -31.80 0.14 10.03
C ILE A 474 -31.04 -0.03 11.34
N VAL A 475 -29.89 -0.70 11.28
CA VAL A 475 -29.02 -0.91 12.45
C VAL A 475 -27.68 -0.26 12.18
N ASN A 476 -27.39 0.89 12.80
CA ASN A 476 -26.13 1.62 12.65
C ASN A 476 -25.15 1.22 13.76
N ILE A 477 -24.35 0.18 13.53
CA ILE A 477 -23.48 -0.38 14.59
C ILE A 477 -22.35 0.56 15.03
N GLU A 478 -21.74 1.28 14.10
CA GLU A 478 -20.63 2.18 14.40
C GLU A 478 -20.74 3.46 13.58
N ALA A 479 -20.62 4.62 14.23
CA ALA A 479 -20.65 5.93 13.60
C ALA A 479 -19.41 6.76 13.98
N PHE A 480 -18.39 6.74 13.11
CA PHE A 480 -17.16 7.50 13.28
C PHE A 480 -17.28 8.91 12.69
N VAL A 481 -17.13 9.95 13.52
CA VAL A 481 -17.13 11.35 13.08
C VAL A 481 -15.74 11.83 12.67
N SER A 482 -15.65 12.58 11.58
CA SER A 482 -14.40 13.27 11.23
C SER A 482 -14.05 14.32 12.29
N PRO A 483 -12.75 14.60 12.55
CA PRO A 483 -12.36 15.56 13.58
C PRO A 483 -12.97 16.96 13.45
N ASP A 484 -13.32 17.35 12.23
CA ASP A 484 -13.94 18.64 11.88
C ASP A 484 -15.46 18.56 11.64
N GLU A 485 -16.09 17.44 12.00
CA GLU A 485 -17.54 17.17 11.86
C GLU A 485 -18.08 17.33 10.43
N LYS A 486 -17.22 17.24 9.40
CA LYS A 486 -17.64 17.35 7.99
C LYS A 486 -18.24 16.07 7.42
N PHE A 487 -17.87 14.91 7.95
CA PHE A 487 -18.47 13.65 7.53
C PHE A 487 -18.55 12.63 8.67
N LEU A 488 -19.49 11.71 8.53
CA LEU A 488 -19.63 10.49 9.34
C LEU A 488 -19.33 9.29 8.46
N LEU A 489 -18.57 8.33 8.98
CA LEU A 489 -18.47 6.98 8.42
C LEU A 489 -19.32 6.05 9.27
N ILE A 490 -20.19 5.26 8.64
CA ILE A 490 -21.21 4.48 9.32
C ILE A 490 -21.14 3.03 8.86
N GLY A 491 -20.87 2.10 9.78
CA GLY A 491 -21.12 0.67 9.57
C GLY A 491 -22.60 0.39 9.84
N ALA A 492 -23.31 -0.22 8.89
CA ALA A 492 -24.74 -0.44 9.02
C ALA A 492 -25.23 -1.73 8.37
N PHE A 493 -26.24 -2.34 9.00
CA PHE A 493 -27.04 -3.43 8.44
C PHE A 493 -28.37 -2.90 7.89
N SER A 494 -29.00 -3.72 7.05
CA SER A 494 -30.42 -3.57 6.65
C SER A 494 -30.75 -2.28 5.90
N ARG A 495 -29.74 -1.61 5.32
CA ARG A 495 -29.99 -0.51 4.38
C ARG A 495 -30.43 -1.08 3.02
N PRO A 496 -31.39 -0.45 2.31
CA PRO A 496 -31.96 -1.01 1.08
C PRO A 496 -30.97 -1.23 -0.08
N ASP A 497 -29.86 -0.50 -0.08
CA ASP A 497 -28.80 -0.53 -1.08
C ASP A 497 -27.58 -1.37 -0.64
N SER A 498 -27.71 -2.11 0.46
CA SER A 498 -26.66 -2.98 0.97
C SER A 498 -26.37 -4.13 -0.01
N VAL A 499 -25.08 -4.48 -0.14
CA VAL A 499 -24.57 -5.54 -1.01
C VAL A 499 -24.09 -6.77 -0.22
N GLY A 500 -24.03 -6.68 1.11
CA GLY A 500 -23.49 -7.69 2.00
C GLY A 500 -24.26 -7.80 3.32
N SER A 501 -23.55 -8.23 4.37
CA SER A 501 -24.15 -8.35 5.71
C SER A 501 -24.24 -6.98 6.39
N SER A 502 -23.09 -6.36 6.66
CA SER A 502 -22.95 -4.94 7.02
C SER A 502 -22.10 -4.28 5.97
N ASP A 503 -22.41 -3.03 5.68
CA ASP A 503 -21.72 -2.18 4.72
C ASP A 503 -21.26 -0.88 5.36
N ILE A 504 -20.22 -0.27 4.79
CA ILE A 504 -19.75 1.05 5.21
C ILE A 504 -20.36 2.12 4.31
N TYR A 505 -20.85 3.18 4.95
CA TYR A 505 -21.45 4.35 4.33
C TYR A 505 -20.75 5.63 4.77
N VAL A 506 -20.91 6.70 4.00
CA VAL A 506 -20.49 8.06 4.37
C VAL A 506 -21.68 9.03 4.32
N SER A 507 -21.83 9.85 5.34
CA SER A 507 -22.74 10.99 5.34
C SER A 507 -21.95 12.29 5.48
N TYR A 508 -22.38 13.34 4.78
CA TYR A 508 -21.72 14.64 4.77
C TYR A 508 -22.53 15.68 5.54
N ASN A 509 -21.85 16.46 6.36
CA ASN A 509 -22.44 17.58 7.07
C ASN A 509 -22.42 18.83 6.17
N GLN A 510 -23.60 19.32 5.83
CA GLN A 510 -23.83 20.54 5.06
C GLN A 510 -24.48 21.58 5.97
N ASN A 511 -23.65 22.41 6.61
CA ASN A 511 -24.08 23.50 7.49
C ASN A 511 -24.97 23.06 8.66
N GLY A 512 -24.63 21.94 9.30
CA GLY A 512 -25.35 21.39 10.46
C GLY A 512 -26.39 20.33 10.10
N THR A 513 -26.62 20.09 8.81
CA THR A 513 -27.54 19.04 8.32
C THR A 513 -26.74 17.89 7.71
N TRP A 514 -26.97 16.68 8.19
CA TRP A 514 -26.35 15.48 7.64
C TRP A 514 -27.09 14.98 6.40
N SER A 515 -26.35 14.65 5.34
CA SER A 515 -26.91 14.03 4.13
C SER A 515 -27.35 12.60 4.40
N ALA A 516 -28.22 12.05 3.55
CA ALA A 516 -28.43 10.61 3.51
C ALA A 516 -27.08 9.88 3.32
N PRO A 517 -26.81 8.78 4.05
CA PRO A 517 -25.59 8.00 3.89
C PRO A 517 -25.46 7.40 2.49
N LEU A 518 -24.31 7.59 1.87
CA LEU A 518 -23.96 7.04 0.56
C LEU A 518 -23.05 5.81 0.75
N PRO A 519 -23.30 4.69 0.05
CA PRO A 519 -22.48 3.49 0.19
C PRO A 519 -21.06 3.72 -0.32
N VAL A 520 -20.05 3.22 0.40
CA VAL A 520 -18.66 3.24 -0.05
C VAL A 520 -18.41 2.02 -0.93
N SER A 521 -19.03 1.99 -2.11
CA SER A 521 -19.08 0.82 -3.00
C SER A 521 -17.72 0.30 -3.47
N ALA A 522 -16.66 1.10 -3.34
CA ALA A 522 -15.31 0.68 -3.67
C ALA A 522 -14.72 -0.34 -2.67
N ILE A 523 -15.25 -0.41 -1.44
CA ILE A 523 -14.79 -1.35 -0.41
C ILE A 523 -15.84 -2.39 -0.04
N ASN A 524 -17.13 -2.08 -0.15
CA ASN A 524 -18.19 -2.99 0.24
C ASN A 524 -18.23 -4.23 -0.66
N THR A 525 -18.42 -5.39 -0.04
CA THR A 525 -18.46 -6.72 -0.66
C THR A 525 -19.66 -7.50 -0.12
N PRO A 526 -19.94 -8.72 -0.62
CA PRO A 526 -20.95 -9.56 0.01
C PRO A 526 -20.62 -10.02 1.44
N ALA A 527 -19.39 -9.79 1.93
CA ALA A 527 -19.02 -10.05 3.32
C ALA A 527 -19.55 -8.95 4.25
N ARG A 528 -19.02 -8.93 5.48
CA ARG A 528 -19.24 -7.86 6.45
C ARG A 528 -18.10 -6.85 6.34
N GLU A 529 -18.43 -5.59 6.04
CA GLU A 529 -17.57 -4.43 6.17
C GLU A 529 -18.04 -3.56 7.35
N TYR A 530 -17.12 -3.25 8.27
CA TYR A 530 -17.44 -2.56 9.52
C TYR A 530 -16.19 -1.89 10.15
N SER A 531 -16.36 -1.30 11.33
CA SER A 531 -15.39 -0.51 12.10
C SER A 531 -14.64 0.56 11.29
N PRO A 532 -15.32 1.46 10.56
CA PRO A 532 -14.64 2.50 9.81
C PRO A 532 -13.97 3.53 10.74
N ARG A 533 -12.76 3.94 10.41
CA ARG A 533 -11.93 4.96 11.09
C ARG A 533 -11.13 5.77 10.08
N LEU A 534 -10.66 6.94 10.49
CA LEU A 534 -9.81 7.80 9.66
C LEU A 534 -8.35 7.74 10.15
N SER A 535 -7.40 7.73 9.22
CA SER A 535 -6.00 7.96 9.59
C SER A 535 -5.80 9.39 10.11
N PRO A 536 -4.82 9.63 11.01
CA PRO A 536 -4.62 10.94 11.62
C PRO A 536 -4.36 12.08 10.62
N ASP A 537 -3.74 11.75 9.49
CA ASP A 537 -3.47 12.70 8.41
C ASP A 537 -4.68 12.95 7.48
N GLY A 538 -5.81 12.27 7.73
CA GLY A 538 -7.04 12.38 6.98
C GLY A 538 -7.00 11.75 5.59
N LYS A 539 -5.93 11.02 5.23
CA LYS A 539 -5.72 10.54 3.86
C LYS A 539 -6.16 9.10 3.61
N ARG A 540 -6.46 8.34 4.65
CA ARG A 540 -6.78 6.92 4.54
C ARG A 540 -8.00 6.57 5.38
N LEU A 541 -8.86 5.75 4.80
CA LEU A 541 -9.87 4.99 5.52
C LEU A 541 -9.19 3.73 6.08
N ILE A 542 -9.47 3.43 7.35
CA ILE A 542 -9.14 2.16 8.00
C ILE A 542 -10.47 1.49 8.33
N PHE A 543 -10.59 0.21 8.06
CA PHE A 543 -11.84 -0.51 8.26
C PHE A 543 -11.57 -2.00 8.40
N THR A 544 -12.57 -2.72 8.88
CA THR A 544 -12.54 -4.18 8.99
C THR A 544 -13.36 -4.80 7.88
N SER A 545 -12.86 -5.91 7.34
CA SER A 545 -13.60 -6.72 6.38
C SER A 545 -13.42 -8.21 6.66
N GLU A 546 -14.53 -8.94 6.53
CA GLU A 546 -14.59 -10.41 6.55
C GLU A 546 -14.47 -11.02 5.14
N ARG A 547 -13.97 -10.26 4.15
CA ARG A 547 -13.72 -10.78 2.81
C ARG A 547 -12.78 -11.99 2.86
N GLY A 548 -13.11 -13.02 2.12
CA GLY A 548 -12.36 -14.27 2.17
C GLY A 548 -13.03 -15.40 1.39
N MET A 549 -12.91 -16.62 1.91
CA MET A 549 -13.38 -17.85 1.27
C MET A 549 -14.86 -17.77 0.83
N ALA A 550 -15.71 -17.19 1.67
CA ALA A 550 -17.16 -17.14 1.44
C ALA A 550 -17.55 -16.16 0.31
N THR A 551 -16.71 -15.18 0.01
CA THR A 551 -16.95 -14.16 -1.02
C THR A 551 -16.24 -14.44 -2.34
N GLU A 552 -15.41 -15.48 -2.40
CA GLU A 552 -14.65 -15.82 -3.59
C GLU A 552 -15.54 -16.48 -4.64
N LYS A 553 -15.42 -16.03 -5.88
CA LYS A 553 -16.07 -16.70 -7.01
C LYS A 553 -15.30 -17.97 -7.34
N LEU A 554 -16.00 -19.09 -7.33
CA LEU A 554 -15.42 -20.41 -7.58
C LEU A 554 -15.82 -20.92 -8.96
N ASP A 555 -14.83 -21.27 -9.77
CA ASP A 555 -15.05 -21.96 -11.04
C ASP A 555 -15.16 -23.49 -10.87
N SER A 556 -14.82 -24.02 -9.68
CA SER A 556 -14.91 -25.44 -9.32
C SER A 556 -15.03 -25.63 -7.80
N PRO A 557 -15.58 -26.77 -7.32
CA PRO A 557 -15.60 -27.08 -5.89
C PRO A 557 -14.19 -27.17 -5.30
N TRP A 558 -14.08 -26.84 -4.02
CA TRP A 558 -12.81 -26.88 -3.31
C TRP A 558 -12.33 -28.31 -3.10
N THR A 559 -11.04 -28.54 -3.27
CA THR A 559 -10.39 -29.73 -2.73
C THR A 559 -10.22 -29.60 -1.22
N MET A 560 -10.10 -30.75 -0.54
CA MET A 560 -9.79 -30.76 0.90
C MET A 560 -8.52 -29.98 1.25
N ALA A 561 -7.51 -30.03 0.39
CA ALA A 561 -6.25 -29.34 0.62
C ALA A 561 -6.39 -27.80 0.51
N GLU A 562 -7.20 -27.31 -0.43
CA GLU A 562 -7.50 -25.89 -0.56
C GLU A 562 -8.32 -25.40 0.63
N PHE A 563 -9.31 -26.19 1.06
CA PHE A 563 -10.17 -25.84 2.19
C PHE A 563 -9.36 -25.69 3.47
N GLU A 564 -8.56 -26.70 3.82
CA GLU A 564 -7.69 -26.67 5.01
C GLU A 564 -6.66 -25.53 4.95
N THR A 565 -6.20 -25.16 3.75
CA THR A 565 -5.22 -24.10 3.60
C THR A 565 -5.85 -22.73 3.84
N LYS A 566 -6.98 -22.42 3.20
CA LYS A 566 -7.58 -21.09 3.35
C LYS A 566 -8.32 -20.91 4.67
N SER A 567 -8.92 -21.97 5.24
CA SER A 567 -9.61 -21.89 6.53
C SER A 567 -8.69 -21.57 7.71
N ARG A 568 -7.38 -21.81 7.54
CA ARG A 568 -6.32 -21.48 8.51
C ARG A 568 -5.52 -20.24 8.14
N SER A 569 -5.95 -19.51 7.12
CA SER A 569 -5.30 -18.30 6.64
C SER A 569 -6.09 -17.06 7.07
N ILE A 570 -5.51 -15.88 6.86
CA ILE A 570 -6.19 -14.59 6.99
C ILE A 570 -7.40 -14.44 6.03
N TRP A 571 -7.56 -15.34 5.06
CA TRP A 571 -8.69 -15.35 4.12
C TRP A 571 -9.85 -16.23 4.57
N ASN A 572 -9.85 -16.73 5.81
CA ASN A 572 -10.86 -17.65 6.33
C ASN A 572 -12.26 -17.04 6.51
N GLY A 573 -12.40 -15.72 6.33
CA GLY A 573 -13.65 -14.99 6.50
C GLY A 573 -13.86 -14.41 7.89
N LEU A 574 -12.85 -14.46 8.77
CA LEU A 574 -12.83 -13.67 10.00
C LEU A 574 -12.36 -12.24 9.73
N GLY A 575 -12.63 -11.34 10.66
CA GLY A 575 -12.29 -9.93 10.57
C GLY A 575 -10.78 -9.73 10.37
N ASN A 576 -10.44 -8.93 9.37
CA ASN A 576 -9.10 -8.41 9.18
C ASN A 576 -9.16 -6.90 9.01
N ILE A 577 -8.13 -6.20 9.48
CA ILE A 577 -8.02 -4.74 9.37
C ILE A 577 -7.38 -4.39 8.03
N TYR A 578 -8.05 -3.52 7.29
CA TYR A 578 -7.63 -2.99 6.01
C TYR A 578 -7.45 -1.48 6.07
N SER A 579 -6.66 -0.97 5.14
CA SER A 579 -6.56 0.46 4.89
C SER A 579 -6.53 0.76 3.40
N VAL A 580 -7.24 1.81 3.01
CA VAL A 580 -7.39 2.27 1.63
C VAL A 580 -7.33 3.81 1.57
N SER A 581 -7.05 4.38 0.40
CA SER A 581 -7.11 5.83 0.20
C SER A 581 -8.48 6.38 0.57
N ILE A 582 -8.55 7.56 1.20
CA ILE A 582 -9.83 8.24 1.50
C ILE A 582 -10.60 8.64 0.23
N GLU A 583 -9.93 8.68 -0.92
CA GLU A 583 -10.54 8.98 -2.22
C GLU A 583 -11.56 7.92 -2.69
N VAL A 584 -11.70 6.80 -1.97
CA VAL A 584 -12.78 5.83 -2.20
C VAL A 584 -14.16 6.34 -1.79
N LEU A 585 -14.22 7.38 -0.95
CA LEU A 585 -15.49 7.94 -0.51
C LEU A 585 -16.24 8.59 -1.70
N PRO A 586 -17.54 8.31 -1.87
CA PRO A 586 -18.36 9.00 -2.86
C PRO A 586 -18.37 10.50 -2.58
N LYS A 587 -18.41 11.33 -3.63
CA LYS A 587 -18.43 12.80 -3.44
C LYS A 587 -19.70 13.25 -2.70
N PRO A 588 -19.63 14.33 -1.91
CA PRO A 588 -20.82 14.90 -1.30
C PRO A 588 -21.86 15.27 -2.36
N PRO A 589 -23.16 15.09 -2.07
CA PRO A 589 -24.22 15.55 -2.96
C PRO A 589 -24.11 17.07 -3.17
N PRO A 590 -24.57 17.61 -4.32
CA PRO A 590 -24.64 19.04 -4.52
C PRO A 590 -25.44 19.71 -3.39
N ALA A 591 -24.95 20.87 -2.94
CA ALA A 591 -25.60 21.67 -1.90
C ALA A 591 -26.90 22.32 -2.39
#